data_AF-A0A327Z1X5-F1
#
_entry.id   AF-A0A327Z1X5-F1
#
_cell.length_a   1.000
_cell.length_b   1.000
_cell.length_c   1.000
_cell.angle_alpha   90.00
_cell.angle_beta   90.00
_cell.angle_gamma   90.00
#
_symmetry.space_group_name_H-M   'P 1'
#
loop_
_entity.id
_entity.type
_entity.pdbx_description
1 polymer ?
#
loop_
_entity_poly.entity_id
_entity_poly.type
_entity_poly.pdbx_seq_one_letter_code
_entity_poly.pdbx_strand_id
1 'polypeptide(L)'
;MAVDQVRTRATGFSSGSRAVHRLILAASLTAAAVSIPAPTQAAQALAAAPLAAAPRETSCVPGTSTASDEAIAKQLRPLMNGRRLGSLVSGRAIACARVIVARVKARDLPERAAVIAITTAITESTLNNHRVALDHDSLGLFQQRPSQGWGSTSQLVDPAYATDAFLKAMLRKLPGGAWMTGGIGAICQYVQTSAYPGAYTPEVHDAALIVASLWTGGASPAPATPGTPSASPAPTGPYQAVTATAETEIGTLTGRHDLLMADWNGDKHNDLLVVNGSGLATGKTEVRVMDGARDYASLLLTTATAVPATDERHDYTAADWNGDGRPDLVVVQKTGTGSGKVEIVVADGASSFRNLTLTTTTSLAADGRAQFAMTDWNADGRPDLVAVRTAGTASGKVEVQILDGASNFQRDLVPSITTAEPAQDGLQAEVLDWNHDKKPDVVLVRKPATAAGKTELHVLDGAAGLSRTLVKQSTVLGLADDRFALLLTDAGDGKRPDLVVIQKTGTANGRGHVWVIGG
;
A
#
# COMPACT_ATOMS: atom_id res chain seq x y z
N MET A 1 -43.13 -51.07 -10.50
CA MET A 1 -43.05 -52.51 -10.22
C MET A 1 -41.59 -52.82 -9.92
N ALA A 2 -41.24 -52.97 -8.65
CA ALA A 2 -40.84 -54.24 -8.00
C ALA A 2 -39.30 -54.43 -8.08
N VAL A 3 -38.55 -54.22 -6.98
CA VAL A 3 -38.16 -55.22 -5.92
C VAL A 3 -37.06 -56.14 -6.48
N ASP A 4 -35.85 -56.35 -5.93
CA ASP A 4 -35.34 -56.80 -4.60
C ASP A 4 -33.79 -56.65 -4.67
N GLN A 5 -32.99 -56.17 -3.69
CA GLN A 5 -32.56 -56.72 -2.38
C GLN A 5 -31.97 -58.15 -2.37
N VAL A 6 -31.08 -58.40 -1.36
CA VAL A 6 -30.49 -59.68 -0.89
C VAL A 6 -29.05 -59.98 -1.44
N ARG A 7 -27.98 -60.30 -0.69
CA ARG A 7 -27.67 -60.43 0.76
C ARG A 7 -26.15 -60.62 1.01
N THR A 8 -25.65 -60.02 2.11
CA THR A 8 -24.72 -60.53 3.16
C THR A 8 -23.50 -61.43 2.86
N ARG A 9 -22.34 -61.06 3.44
CA ARG A 9 -21.72 -61.82 4.55
C ARG A 9 -20.75 -60.97 5.39
N ALA A 10 -20.84 -61.14 6.70
CA ALA A 10 -20.03 -60.53 7.75
C ALA A 10 -19.14 -61.59 8.42
N THR A 11 -17.97 -61.16 8.91
CA THR A 11 -17.16 -61.69 10.04
C THR A 11 -15.97 -60.73 10.22
N GLY A 12 -15.50 -60.28 11.37
CA GLY A 12 -15.77 -60.62 12.77
C GLY A 12 -14.97 -59.68 13.68
N PHE A 13 -15.37 -59.69 14.95
CA PHE A 13 -14.89 -58.92 16.11
C PHE A 13 -13.39 -59.08 16.44
N SER A 14 -12.80 -58.06 17.07
CA SER A 14 -12.06 -58.25 18.34
C SER A 14 -11.82 -56.92 19.08
N SER A 15 -12.29 -56.90 20.32
CA SER A 15 -12.11 -55.90 21.37
C SER A 15 -10.72 -56.04 22.04
N GLY A 16 -10.20 -54.97 22.66
CA GLY A 16 -9.06 -55.05 23.57
C GLY A 16 -8.73 -53.73 24.25
N SER A 17 -9.17 -53.56 25.50
CA SER A 17 -8.95 -52.39 26.35
C SER A 17 -8.01 -52.73 27.52
N ARG A 18 -7.23 -51.73 27.96
CA ARG A 18 -6.55 -51.52 29.27
C ARG A 18 -5.26 -52.29 29.61
N ALA A 19 -4.22 -51.52 30.00
CA ALA A 19 -3.50 -51.55 31.30
C ALA A 19 -2.16 -50.80 31.15
N VAL A 20 -1.97 -49.60 31.71
CA VAL A 20 -1.33 -49.33 33.02
C VAL A 20 -0.20 -50.29 33.39
N HIS A 21 1.05 -49.82 33.35
CA HIS A 21 2.14 -50.32 34.19
C HIS A 21 3.00 -49.16 34.68
N ARG A 22 2.94 -48.94 35.99
CA ARG A 22 3.93 -48.20 36.78
C ARG A 22 5.17 -49.10 36.89
N LEU A 23 6.37 -48.54 36.67
CA LEU A 23 7.60 -49.14 37.17
C LEU A 23 8.26 -48.17 38.14
N ILE A 24 8.25 -48.56 39.41
CA ILE A 24 9.01 -47.98 40.50
C ILE A 24 10.36 -48.68 40.49
N LEU A 25 11.47 -47.94 40.41
CA LEU A 25 12.78 -48.44 40.79
C LEU A 25 13.40 -47.46 41.79
N ALA A 26 13.58 -47.94 43.02
CA ALA A 26 14.32 -47.28 44.07
C ALA A 26 15.81 -47.61 43.93
N ALA A 27 16.68 -46.61 44.07
CA ALA A 27 18.11 -46.81 44.30
C ALA A 27 18.65 -45.68 45.20
N SER A 28 18.77 -46.04 46.48
CA SER A 28 19.77 -45.65 47.50
C SER A 28 20.59 -44.35 47.37
N LEU A 29 20.52 -43.56 48.45
CA LEU A 29 21.39 -42.45 48.82
C LEU A 29 22.87 -42.87 48.99
N THR A 30 23.78 -42.01 48.54
CA THR A 30 25.05 -41.74 49.22
C THR A 30 25.25 -40.23 49.35
N ALA A 31 25.42 -39.78 50.59
CA ALA A 31 25.65 -38.39 50.95
C ALA A 31 27.13 -38.02 50.74
N ALA A 32 27.38 -36.88 50.10
CA ALA A 32 28.66 -36.18 50.16
C ALA A 32 28.37 -34.73 50.56
N ALA A 33 28.72 -34.40 51.80
CA ALA A 33 28.64 -33.04 52.34
C ALA A 33 29.72 -32.17 51.68
N VAL A 34 29.29 -31.08 51.05
CA VAL A 34 30.19 -29.99 50.65
C VAL A 34 29.75 -28.74 51.39
N SER A 35 30.55 -28.37 52.37
CA SER A 35 30.43 -27.14 53.15
C SER A 35 30.93 -25.95 52.32
N ILE A 36 30.10 -24.93 52.10
CA ILE A 36 30.53 -23.62 51.58
C ILE A 36 29.90 -22.53 52.47
N PRO A 37 30.69 -21.55 52.94
CA PRO A 37 30.34 -20.71 54.08
C PRO A 37 29.33 -19.59 53.74
N ALA A 38 28.55 -19.22 54.75
CA ALA A 38 27.67 -18.05 54.74
C ALA A 38 28.48 -16.75 54.76
N PRO A 39 28.10 -15.70 54.01
CA PRO A 39 28.55 -14.35 54.29
C PRO A 39 27.67 -13.71 55.38
N THR A 40 28.36 -13.26 56.42
CA THR A 40 27.90 -12.41 57.53
C THR A 40 27.22 -11.13 57.04
N GLN A 41 26.02 -10.86 57.56
CA GLN A 41 25.40 -9.54 57.53
C GLN A 41 26.13 -8.60 58.48
N ALA A 42 26.54 -7.42 57.99
CA ALA A 42 26.72 -6.24 58.82
C ALA A 42 25.51 -5.33 58.57
N ALA A 43 24.61 -5.29 59.55
CA ALA A 43 23.49 -4.37 59.60
C ALA A 43 23.97 -2.98 60.06
N GLN A 44 23.69 -1.96 59.28
CA GLN A 44 23.53 -0.60 59.76
C GLN A 44 22.14 -0.12 59.34
N ALA A 45 21.27 0.07 60.32
CA ALA A 45 19.98 0.73 60.17
C ALA A 45 19.98 1.97 61.06
N LEU A 46 19.68 3.13 60.46
CA LEU A 46 19.14 4.40 61.01
C LEU A 46 19.45 5.49 59.96
N ALA A 47 18.52 6.20 59.32
CA ALA A 47 17.16 6.57 59.67
C ALA A 47 16.29 6.74 58.40
N ALA A 48 14.97 6.55 58.56
CA ALA A 48 13.98 6.75 57.52
C ALA A 48 13.80 8.25 57.21
N ALA A 49 14.23 8.65 56.01
CA ALA A 49 13.81 9.88 55.35
C ALA A 49 12.58 9.58 54.45
N PRO A 50 11.68 10.54 54.20
CA PRO A 50 10.38 10.28 53.59
C PRO A 50 10.53 9.64 52.21
N LEU A 51 9.55 8.83 51.78
CA LEU A 51 9.46 8.30 50.42
C LEU A 51 9.59 9.43 49.40
N ALA A 52 10.81 9.69 48.95
CA ALA A 52 11.06 10.40 47.72
C ALA A 52 10.74 9.41 46.60
N ALA A 53 9.79 9.78 45.74
CA ALA A 53 9.30 9.01 44.63
C ALA A 53 10.43 8.28 43.89
N ALA A 54 10.19 7.00 43.57
CA ALA A 54 11.08 6.19 42.75
C ALA A 54 11.60 6.99 41.55
N PRO A 55 12.92 7.05 41.29
CA PRO A 55 13.43 7.71 40.10
C PRO A 55 12.87 6.99 38.86
N ARG A 56 12.20 7.78 38.01
CA ARG A 56 11.49 7.35 36.81
C ARG A 56 12.44 6.94 35.67
N GLU A 57 12.02 5.88 34.97
CA GLU A 57 12.30 5.50 33.58
C GLU A 57 13.73 5.16 33.10
N THR A 58 14.04 3.85 33.00
CA THR A 58 15.18 3.34 32.20
C THR A 58 14.89 1.96 31.56
N SER A 59 14.26 1.90 30.37
CA SER A 59 14.38 0.73 29.47
C SER A 59 13.98 1.01 28.03
N CYS A 60 14.98 1.17 27.16
CA CYS A 60 15.07 0.70 25.77
C CYS A 60 16.38 1.21 25.13
N VAL A 61 17.57 0.76 25.57
CA VAL A 61 18.83 1.30 24.98
C VAL A 61 20.12 0.53 25.27
N PRO A 62 21.19 0.84 24.48
CA PRO A 62 22.28 1.70 25.03
C PRO A 62 22.25 3.16 24.53
N GLY A 63 22.06 4.13 25.45
CA GLY A 63 22.17 5.59 25.21
C GLY A 63 20.97 6.54 25.48
N THR A 64 19.79 6.04 25.86
CA THR A 64 18.49 6.75 26.00
C THR A 64 18.03 7.53 24.76
N SER A 65 16.74 7.85 24.65
CA SER A 65 16.19 8.51 23.46
C SER A 65 17.06 9.70 23.05
N THR A 66 17.59 9.65 21.83
CA THR A 66 18.47 10.69 21.29
C THR A 66 17.65 11.86 20.77
N ALA A 67 18.30 13.01 20.51
CA ALA A 67 17.65 14.10 19.79
C ALA A 67 17.14 13.66 18.40
N SER A 68 17.81 12.69 17.78
CA SER A 68 17.35 12.06 16.53
C SER A 68 16.10 11.23 16.75
N ASP A 69 16.02 10.43 17.81
CA ASP A 69 14.83 9.65 18.14
C ASP A 69 13.62 10.57 18.42
N GLU A 70 13.83 11.71 19.11
CA GLU A 70 12.77 12.70 19.35
C GLU A 70 12.39 13.49 18.09
N ALA A 71 13.35 13.80 17.21
CA ALA A 71 13.08 14.43 15.92
C ALA A 71 12.23 13.51 15.02
N ILE A 72 12.57 12.21 14.96
CA ILE A 72 11.77 11.21 14.26
C ILE A 72 10.37 11.16 14.88
N ALA A 73 10.25 11.06 16.21
CA ALA A 73 8.94 11.06 16.87
C ALA A 73 8.11 12.29 16.51
N LYS A 74 8.70 13.49 16.55
CA LYS A 74 8.02 14.75 16.20
C LYS A 74 7.55 14.77 14.74
N GLN A 75 8.36 14.26 13.82
CA GLN A 75 8.00 14.14 12.41
C GLN A 75 6.85 13.15 12.19
N LEU A 76 6.82 12.06 12.96
CA LEU A 76 5.82 11.00 12.81
C LEU A 76 4.48 11.30 13.50
N ARG A 77 4.47 12.05 14.61
CA ARG A 77 3.24 12.40 15.36
C ARG A 77 2.04 12.84 14.50
N PRO A 78 2.18 13.76 13.53
CA PRO A 78 1.04 14.20 12.72
C PRO A 78 0.62 13.17 11.66
N LEU A 79 1.43 12.15 11.39
CA LEU A 79 1.19 11.13 10.37
C LEU A 79 0.62 9.83 10.94
N MET A 80 0.64 9.67 12.27
CA MET A 80 0.24 8.45 12.97
C MET A 80 -1.23 8.48 13.36
N ASN A 81 -1.90 7.34 13.15
CA ASN A 81 -3.34 7.17 13.37
C ASN A 81 -3.68 5.88 14.14
N GLY A 82 -2.67 5.13 14.59
CA GLY A 82 -2.85 3.92 15.39
C GLY A 82 -3.60 4.19 16.69
N ARG A 83 -4.39 3.21 17.15
CA ARG A 83 -5.26 3.37 18.32
C ARG A 83 -4.47 3.35 19.63
N ARG A 84 -3.34 2.64 19.65
CA ARG A 84 -2.52 2.47 20.86
C ARG A 84 -1.36 3.45 20.90
N LEU A 85 -0.59 3.56 19.81
CA LEU A 85 0.54 4.50 19.75
C LEU A 85 0.10 5.87 19.22
N GLY A 86 -0.29 5.96 17.95
CA GLY A 86 -0.79 7.19 17.35
C GLY A 86 0.12 8.39 17.61
N SER A 87 -0.49 9.54 17.86
CA SER A 87 0.20 10.79 18.21
C SER A 87 0.97 10.74 19.55
N LEU A 88 0.86 9.66 20.33
CA LEU A 88 1.61 9.45 21.57
C LEU A 88 3.04 8.95 21.35
N VAL A 89 3.46 8.77 20.09
CA VAL A 89 4.85 8.41 19.77
C VAL A 89 5.84 9.42 20.41
N SER A 90 6.89 8.87 21.01
CA SER A 90 7.93 9.62 21.72
C SER A 90 9.31 9.15 21.28
N GLY A 91 10.35 9.95 21.52
CA GLY A 91 11.73 9.51 21.27
C GLY A 91 12.06 8.21 22.01
N ARG A 92 11.43 7.94 23.15
CA ARG A 92 11.56 6.66 23.86
C ARG A 92 10.98 5.49 23.05
N ALA A 93 9.79 5.65 22.47
CA ALA A 93 9.18 4.63 21.60
C ALA A 93 10.05 4.36 20.37
N ILE A 94 10.61 5.41 19.75
CA ILE A 94 11.54 5.29 18.62
C ILE A 94 12.82 4.57 19.03
N ALA A 95 13.38 4.86 20.21
CA ALA A 95 14.54 4.14 20.73
C ALA A 95 14.26 2.64 20.94
N CYS A 96 13.07 2.27 21.41
CA CYS A 96 12.65 0.86 21.49
C CYS A 96 12.55 0.21 20.11
N ALA A 97 11.90 0.88 19.16
CA ALA A 97 11.74 0.38 17.79
C ALA A 97 13.07 0.23 17.06
N ARG A 98 14.05 1.10 17.33
CA ARG A 98 15.40 1.01 16.80
C ARG A 98 16.13 -0.25 17.24
N VAL A 99 15.92 -0.72 18.47
CA VAL A 99 16.46 -2.02 18.91
C VAL A 99 15.83 -3.15 18.09
N ILE A 100 14.51 -3.12 17.86
CA ILE A 100 13.81 -4.12 17.05
C ILE A 100 14.38 -4.16 15.62
N VAL A 101 14.48 -3.00 14.96
CA VAL A 101 15.05 -2.87 13.61
C VAL A 101 16.49 -3.41 13.54
N ALA A 102 17.33 -3.08 14.53
CA ALA A 102 18.70 -3.56 14.59
C ALA A 102 18.78 -5.10 14.70
N ARG A 103 17.90 -5.74 15.50
CA ARG A 103 17.84 -7.21 15.61
C ARG A 103 17.35 -7.88 14.33
N VAL A 104 16.38 -7.28 13.64
CA VAL A 104 15.90 -7.78 12.35
C VAL A 104 17.02 -7.75 11.30
N LYS A 105 17.73 -6.62 11.20
CA LYS A 105 18.89 -6.48 10.31
C LYS A 105 20.01 -7.47 10.66
N ALA A 106 20.33 -7.65 11.94
CA ALA A 106 21.36 -8.59 12.40
C ALA A 106 21.04 -10.07 12.13
N ARG A 107 19.81 -10.38 11.68
CA ARG A 107 19.36 -11.72 11.31
C ARG A 107 19.15 -11.87 9.79
N ASP A 108 19.58 -10.88 9.01
CA ASP A 108 19.39 -10.80 7.55
C ASP A 108 17.92 -10.95 7.12
N LEU A 109 17.00 -10.48 7.97
CA LEU A 109 15.58 -10.49 7.68
C LEU A 109 15.17 -9.17 6.97
N PRO A 110 14.25 -9.24 5.99
CA PRO A 110 13.78 -8.06 5.25
C PRO A 110 12.99 -7.09 6.13
N GLU A 111 12.84 -5.86 5.63
CA GLU A 111 12.13 -4.74 6.28
C GLU A 111 10.75 -5.13 6.82
N ARG A 112 10.01 -5.97 6.08
CA ARG A 112 8.71 -6.50 6.50
C ARG A 112 8.74 -7.19 7.87
N ALA A 113 9.81 -7.91 8.21
CA ALA A 113 9.95 -8.54 9.52
C ALA A 113 10.06 -7.50 10.66
N ALA A 114 10.64 -6.33 10.39
CA ALA A 114 10.64 -5.22 11.35
C ALA A 114 9.26 -4.59 11.49
N VAL A 115 8.49 -4.45 10.40
CA VAL A 115 7.10 -3.95 10.48
C VAL A 115 6.23 -4.90 11.30
N ILE A 116 6.35 -6.22 11.09
CA ILE A 116 5.63 -7.23 11.88
C ILE A 116 6.02 -7.16 13.37
N ALA A 117 7.31 -7.09 13.67
CA ALA A 117 7.79 -7.03 15.05
C ALA A 117 7.39 -5.73 15.75
N ILE A 118 7.47 -4.57 15.08
CA ILE A 118 7.04 -3.28 15.67
C ILE A 118 5.52 -3.21 15.79
N THR A 119 4.74 -3.71 14.83
CA THR A 119 3.27 -3.83 14.95
C THR A 119 2.91 -4.64 16.20
N THR A 120 3.60 -5.77 16.41
CA THR A 120 3.39 -6.58 17.61
C THR A 120 3.74 -5.79 18.87
N ALA A 121 4.91 -5.15 18.93
CA ALA A 121 5.31 -4.39 20.13
C ALA A 121 4.43 -3.17 20.42
N ILE A 122 3.88 -2.50 19.40
CA ILE A 122 2.87 -1.45 19.58
C ILE A 122 1.58 -2.05 20.17
N THR A 123 1.13 -3.17 19.62
CA THR A 123 -0.11 -3.79 20.06
C THR A 123 -0.01 -4.29 21.49
N GLU A 124 1.10 -4.94 21.84
CA GLU A 124 1.28 -5.59 23.13
C GLU A 124 1.58 -4.59 24.25
N SER A 125 2.36 -3.53 23.97
CA SER A 125 2.82 -2.64 25.02
C SER A 125 2.90 -1.16 24.65
N THR A 126 2.40 -0.78 23.48
CA THR A 126 2.58 0.59 22.96
C THR A 126 4.07 0.97 22.90
N LEU A 127 4.92 0.03 22.50
CA LEU A 127 6.39 0.16 22.53
C LEU A 127 6.97 0.47 23.91
N ASN A 128 6.31 0.06 24.98
CA ASN A 128 6.81 0.18 26.34
C ASN A 128 7.45 -1.13 26.82
N ASN A 129 8.71 -1.10 27.24
CA ASN A 129 9.38 -2.30 27.73
C ASN A 129 9.07 -2.52 29.22
N HIS A 130 8.07 -3.35 29.51
CA HIS A 130 7.61 -3.61 30.88
C HIS A 130 8.55 -4.55 31.63
N ARG A 131 9.20 -4.04 32.67
CA ARG A 131 10.13 -4.81 33.53
C ARG A 131 9.45 -5.56 34.67
N VAL A 132 8.19 -5.22 34.94
CA VAL A 132 7.33 -5.85 35.94
C VAL A 132 6.13 -6.41 35.20
N ALA A 133 5.68 -7.59 35.59
CA ALA A 133 4.57 -8.24 34.93
C ALA A 133 3.29 -7.42 35.11
N LEU A 134 2.54 -7.22 34.01
CA LEU A 134 1.32 -6.43 34.01
C LEU A 134 0.06 -7.30 34.02
N ASP A 135 0.01 -8.28 33.11
CA ASP A 135 -1.06 -9.27 33.03
C ASP A 135 -0.44 -10.68 33.13
N HIS A 136 -0.88 -11.46 34.11
CA HIS A 136 -0.23 -12.69 34.55
C HIS A 136 1.29 -12.51 34.81
N ASP A 137 2.15 -13.24 34.08
CA ASP A 137 3.61 -13.17 34.11
C ASP A 137 4.19 -12.57 32.80
N SER A 138 3.39 -11.80 32.05
CA SER A 138 3.81 -11.17 30.78
C SER A 138 4.77 -10.01 30.98
N LEU A 139 5.88 -10.01 30.24
CA LEU A 139 6.98 -9.05 30.38
C LEU A 139 7.45 -8.52 29.02
N GLY A 140 8.13 -7.38 29.05
CA GLY A 140 8.88 -6.84 27.92
C GLY A 140 8.03 -6.17 26.82
N LEU A 141 8.69 -5.82 25.71
CA LEU A 141 8.08 -5.17 24.54
C LEU A 141 6.96 -5.98 23.87
N PHE A 142 7.02 -7.31 23.97
CA PHE A 142 6.10 -8.22 23.28
C PHE A 142 5.12 -8.89 24.25
N GLN A 143 5.07 -8.46 25.52
CA GLN A 143 4.26 -9.06 26.59
C GLN A 143 4.36 -10.60 26.62
N GLN A 144 5.58 -11.11 26.48
CA GLN A 144 5.87 -12.54 26.43
C GLN A 144 5.88 -13.13 27.84
N ARG A 145 5.51 -14.42 27.96
CA ARG A 145 5.33 -15.09 29.26
C ARG A 145 6.38 -16.18 29.49
N PRO A 146 7.11 -16.18 30.62
CA PRO A 146 7.98 -17.28 31.00
C PRO A 146 7.24 -18.61 31.09
N SER A 147 6.03 -18.62 31.67
CA SER A 147 5.17 -19.80 31.79
C SER A 147 4.74 -20.42 30.45
N GLN A 148 4.82 -19.67 29.35
CA GLN A 148 4.51 -20.13 27.99
C GLN A 148 5.77 -20.51 27.19
N GLY A 149 6.94 -20.55 27.85
CA GLY A 149 8.20 -21.01 27.25
C GLY A 149 8.92 -19.96 26.40
N TRP A 150 8.60 -18.67 26.52
CA TRP A 150 9.26 -17.60 25.74
C TRP A 150 10.67 -17.25 26.23
N GLY A 151 11.00 -17.55 27.49
CA GLY A 151 12.30 -17.24 28.11
C GLY A 151 12.19 -17.01 29.62
N SER A 152 13.31 -16.76 30.31
CA SER A 152 13.29 -16.35 31.72
C SER A 152 12.81 -14.90 31.87
N THR A 153 12.38 -14.50 33.07
CA THR A 153 11.99 -13.10 33.36
C THR A 153 13.08 -12.10 32.98
N SER A 154 14.34 -12.39 33.31
CA SER A 154 15.49 -11.56 32.97
C SER A 154 15.75 -11.44 31.47
N GLN A 155 15.43 -12.49 30.70
CA GLN A 155 15.56 -12.49 29.25
C GLN A 155 14.43 -11.70 28.58
N LEU A 156 13.20 -11.81 29.06
CA LEU A 156 12.05 -11.15 28.42
C LEU A 156 12.02 -9.64 28.62
N VAL A 157 12.68 -9.12 29.65
CA VAL A 157 12.85 -7.66 29.84
C VAL A 157 14.02 -7.07 29.04
N ASP A 158 14.84 -7.92 28.39
CA ASP A 158 15.86 -7.48 27.43
C ASP A 158 15.22 -7.35 26.04
N PRO A 159 15.09 -6.12 25.49
CA PRO A 159 14.49 -5.89 24.17
C PRO A 159 15.16 -6.68 23.04
N ALA A 160 16.47 -6.91 23.11
CA ALA A 160 17.19 -7.65 22.07
C ALA A 160 16.81 -9.14 22.08
N TYR A 161 16.79 -9.74 23.26
CA TYR A 161 16.35 -11.13 23.43
C TYR A 161 14.87 -11.30 23.06
N ALA A 162 13.99 -10.45 23.59
CA ALA A 162 12.55 -10.55 23.35
C ALA A 162 12.21 -10.43 21.86
N THR A 163 12.90 -9.54 21.13
CA THR A 163 12.78 -9.43 19.67
C THR A 163 13.25 -10.70 18.97
N ASP A 164 14.42 -11.24 19.33
CA ASP A 164 14.92 -12.48 18.73
C ASP A 164 14.01 -13.68 19.02
N ALA A 165 13.44 -13.76 20.21
CA ALA A 165 12.48 -14.80 20.59
C ALA A 165 11.21 -14.70 19.74
N PHE A 166 10.68 -13.49 19.55
CA PHE A 166 9.55 -13.22 18.66
C PHE A 166 9.85 -13.65 17.21
N LEU A 167 10.97 -13.20 16.64
CA LEU A 167 11.35 -13.55 15.27
C LEU A 167 11.54 -15.06 15.08
N LYS A 168 12.15 -15.74 16.05
CA LYS A 168 12.27 -17.22 16.03
C LYS A 168 10.91 -17.91 16.08
N ALA A 169 9.98 -17.40 16.89
CA ALA A 169 8.62 -17.94 16.94
C ALA A 169 7.87 -17.71 15.62
N MET A 170 8.00 -16.53 15.02
CA MET A 170 7.44 -16.21 13.71
C MET A 170 7.94 -17.18 12.62
N LEU A 171 9.26 -17.34 12.50
CA LEU A 171 9.85 -18.23 11.50
C LEU A 171 9.47 -19.70 11.70
N ARG A 172 9.31 -20.15 12.96
CA ARG A 172 8.89 -21.52 13.29
C ARG A 172 7.41 -21.76 13.01
N LYS A 173 6.54 -20.83 13.38
CA LYS A 173 5.09 -20.94 13.23
C LYS A 173 4.64 -20.76 11.77
N LEU A 174 5.40 -19.99 10.99
CA LEU A 174 5.12 -19.67 9.59
C LEU A 174 6.31 -20.09 8.69
N PRO A 175 6.54 -21.40 8.48
CA PRO A 175 7.65 -21.89 7.67
C PRO A 175 7.45 -21.56 6.17
N GLY A 176 8.50 -21.72 5.37
CA GLY A 176 8.44 -21.52 3.92
C GLY A 176 8.20 -20.07 3.47
N GLY A 177 8.37 -19.10 4.36
CA GLY A 177 8.12 -17.69 4.06
C GLY A 177 6.65 -17.28 4.12
N ALA A 178 5.77 -18.07 4.74
CA ALA A 178 4.33 -17.74 4.85
C ALA A 178 4.03 -16.41 5.58
N TRP A 179 5.00 -15.86 6.32
CA TRP A 179 4.93 -14.52 6.94
C TRP A 179 5.26 -13.38 5.95
N MET A 180 5.83 -13.70 4.79
CA MET A 180 6.13 -12.73 3.71
C MET A 180 4.88 -12.31 2.94
N THR A 181 3.80 -13.07 3.03
CA THR A 181 2.53 -12.83 2.35
C THR A 181 1.38 -12.76 3.38
N GLY A 182 0.24 -12.16 3.01
CA GLY A 182 -0.92 -12.00 3.91
C GLY A 182 -0.88 -10.76 4.82
N GLY A 183 -1.94 -10.56 5.61
CA GLY A 183 -2.09 -9.38 6.47
C GLY A 183 -1.15 -9.40 7.68
N ILE A 184 -0.39 -8.32 7.89
CA ILE A 184 0.57 -8.20 9.01
C ILE A 184 -0.13 -8.39 10.36
N GLY A 185 -1.31 -7.80 10.56
CA GLY A 185 -2.08 -7.99 11.79
C GLY A 185 -2.44 -9.45 12.07
N ALA A 186 -2.83 -10.20 11.03
CA ALA A 186 -3.13 -11.63 11.13
C ALA A 186 -1.87 -12.47 11.44
N ILE A 187 -0.72 -12.11 10.86
CA ILE A 187 0.57 -12.72 11.19
C ILE A 187 0.92 -12.47 12.66
N CYS A 188 0.83 -11.23 13.13
CA CYS A 188 1.13 -10.87 14.53
C CYS A 188 0.23 -11.67 15.49
N GLN A 189 -1.09 -11.68 15.22
CA GLN A 189 -2.08 -12.46 15.96
C GLN A 189 -1.73 -13.95 15.99
N TYR A 190 -1.34 -14.54 14.86
CA TYR A 190 -0.99 -15.95 14.77
C TYR A 190 0.28 -16.30 15.57
N VAL A 191 1.29 -15.42 15.51
CA VAL A 191 2.55 -15.59 16.24
C VAL A 191 2.36 -15.45 17.75
N GLN A 192 1.60 -14.46 18.20
CA GLN A 192 1.35 -14.19 19.62
C GLN A 192 0.25 -15.05 20.23
N THR A 193 -0.69 -15.55 19.41
CA THR A 193 -1.85 -16.32 19.87
C THR A 193 -2.66 -15.55 20.92
N SER A 194 -2.97 -14.28 20.61
CA SER A 194 -3.73 -13.39 21.49
C SER A 194 -5.23 -13.69 21.47
N ALA A 195 -5.98 -13.26 22.49
CA ALA A 195 -7.44 -13.39 22.54
C ALA A 195 -8.17 -12.37 21.64
N TYR A 196 -7.46 -11.41 21.04
CA TYR A 196 -8.03 -10.28 20.31
C TYR A 196 -7.52 -10.19 18.86
N PRO A 197 -8.10 -10.96 17.91
CA PRO A 197 -7.57 -11.10 16.55
C PRO A 197 -7.55 -9.82 15.72
N GLY A 198 -8.33 -8.80 16.06
CA GLY A 198 -8.36 -7.50 15.38
C GLY A 198 -7.46 -6.42 15.99
N ALA A 199 -6.71 -6.71 17.06
CA ALA A 199 -5.98 -5.68 17.80
C ALA A 199 -4.71 -5.18 17.09
N TYR A 200 -4.14 -5.98 16.18
CA TYR A 200 -2.85 -5.67 15.54
C TYR A 200 -2.98 -4.84 14.27
N THR A 201 -4.02 -5.10 13.45
CA THR A 201 -4.20 -4.43 12.15
C THR A 201 -4.21 -2.90 12.25
N PRO A 202 -4.87 -2.27 13.24
CA PRO A 202 -4.87 -0.80 13.37
C PRO A 202 -3.49 -0.19 13.62
N GLU A 203 -2.50 -0.96 14.08
CA GLU A 203 -1.17 -0.45 14.44
C GLU A 203 -0.13 -0.64 13.32
N VAL A 204 -0.51 -1.29 12.22
CA VAL A 204 0.40 -1.61 11.10
C VAL A 204 0.93 -0.35 10.42
N HIS A 205 0.08 0.66 10.24
CA HIS A 205 0.44 1.95 9.63
C HIS A 205 1.55 2.66 10.43
N ASP A 206 1.32 2.86 11.73
CA ASP A 206 2.29 3.49 12.63
C ASP A 206 3.62 2.71 12.67
N ALA A 207 3.55 1.37 12.68
CA ALA A 207 4.74 0.52 12.65
C ALA A 207 5.56 0.69 11.36
N ALA A 208 4.88 0.79 10.20
CA ALA A 208 5.53 0.98 8.91
C ALA A 208 6.24 2.35 8.82
N LEU A 209 5.61 3.41 9.31
CA LEU A 209 6.23 4.75 9.38
C LEU A 209 7.50 4.78 10.24
N ILE A 210 7.48 4.08 11.39
CA ILE A 210 8.65 3.95 12.26
C ILE A 210 9.76 3.18 11.56
N VAL A 211 9.43 2.05 10.91
CA VAL A 211 10.41 1.23 10.20
C VAL A 211 11.04 2.01 9.06
N ALA A 212 10.27 2.66 8.20
CA ALA A 212 10.77 3.45 7.07
C ALA A 212 11.79 4.52 7.53
N SER A 213 11.51 5.17 8.67
CA SER A 213 12.39 6.19 9.26
C SER A 213 13.71 5.60 9.80
N LEU A 214 13.68 4.38 10.34
CA LEU A 214 14.82 3.73 10.96
C LEU A 214 15.61 2.81 10.00
N TRP A 215 14.99 2.37 8.91
CA TRP A 215 15.55 1.37 7.99
C TRP A 215 16.60 1.96 7.05
N THR A 216 16.41 3.21 6.60
CA THR A 216 17.31 3.91 5.66
C THR A 216 18.53 4.57 6.33
N GLY A 217 18.60 4.54 7.67
CA GLY A 217 19.69 5.14 8.45
C GLY A 217 19.57 6.65 8.48
N GLY A 218 19.03 7.21 9.57
CA GLY A 218 18.88 8.65 9.75
C GLY A 218 20.20 9.39 9.58
N ALA A 219 20.39 10.04 8.43
CA ALA A 219 21.44 11.03 8.23
C ALA A 219 21.03 12.30 9.00
N SER A 220 21.67 12.54 10.14
CA SER A 220 21.64 13.85 10.78
C SER A 220 22.56 14.79 9.99
N PRO A 221 22.09 15.96 9.51
CA PRO A 221 23.00 17.04 9.18
C PRO A 221 23.66 17.53 10.48
N ALA A 222 24.97 17.72 10.47
CA ALA A 222 25.71 18.33 11.56
C ALA A 222 25.22 19.78 11.80
N PRO A 223 25.36 20.33 13.03
CA PRO A 223 24.69 21.57 13.41
C PRO A 223 25.32 22.77 12.69
N ALA A 224 24.54 23.42 11.82
CA ALA A 224 24.83 24.79 11.42
C ALA A 224 24.45 25.73 12.57
N THR A 225 25.38 26.63 12.90
CA THR A 225 25.32 27.72 13.87
C THR A 225 23.97 28.48 13.81
N PRO A 226 23.42 29.01 14.93
CA PRO A 226 22.14 29.71 14.89
C PRO A 226 22.28 31.05 14.16
N GLY A 227 22.07 31.03 12.85
CA GLY A 227 21.62 32.18 12.09
C GLY A 227 20.10 32.25 12.20
N THR A 228 19.60 33.38 12.67
CA THR A 228 18.20 33.74 12.88
C THR A 228 17.26 33.13 11.81
N PRO A 229 16.20 32.38 12.17
CA PRO A 229 15.27 31.85 11.19
C PRO A 229 14.47 33.01 10.58
N SER A 230 14.83 33.39 9.36
CA SER A 230 13.87 34.00 8.44
C SER A 230 12.93 32.87 8.02
N ALA A 231 11.71 32.90 8.55
CA ALA A 231 10.67 31.96 8.17
C ALA A 231 10.41 32.11 6.66
N SER A 232 10.89 31.14 5.86
CA SER A 232 10.24 30.90 4.58
C SER A 232 8.84 30.39 4.89
N PRO A 233 7.79 30.99 4.29
CA PRO A 233 6.44 30.47 4.45
C PRO A 233 6.38 29.03 3.94
N ALA A 234 5.60 28.18 4.63
CA ALA A 234 5.24 26.86 4.11
C ALA A 234 4.65 27.03 2.70
N PRO A 235 4.93 26.13 1.74
CA PRO A 235 4.36 26.23 0.41
C PRO A 235 2.84 26.15 0.51
N THR A 236 2.17 27.28 0.29
CA THR A 236 0.71 27.39 0.20
C THR A 236 0.31 27.40 -1.27
N GLY A 237 -0.45 26.40 -1.72
CA GLY A 237 -0.93 26.26 -3.10
C GLY A 237 -1.48 24.85 -3.38
N PRO A 238 -2.17 24.66 -4.51
CA PRO A 238 -2.71 23.35 -4.90
C PRO A 238 -1.60 22.33 -5.18
N TYR A 239 -1.88 21.05 -4.96
CA TYR A 239 -0.95 19.91 -5.08
C TYR A 239 0.31 20.01 -4.21
N GLN A 240 0.22 20.72 -3.08
CA GLN A 240 1.32 20.83 -2.09
C GLN A 240 1.10 20.00 -0.82
N ALA A 241 -0.05 19.30 -0.70
CA ALA A 241 -0.37 18.48 0.46
C ALA A 241 -1.04 17.16 0.06
N VAL A 242 -0.60 16.06 0.68
CA VAL A 242 -1.32 14.78 0.62
C VAL A 242 -2.58 14.92 1.48
N THR A 243 -3.74 14.73 0.89
CA THR A 243 -5.05 14.92 1.52
C THR A 243 -5.68 13.60 1.96
N ALA A 244 -5.32 12.49 1.33
CA ALA A 244 -5.73 11.14 1.75
C ALA A 244 -4.67 10.08 1.43
N THR A 245 -4.67 9.00 2.18
CA THR A 245 -3.82 7.82 1.95
C THR A 245 -4.58 6.54 2.22
N ALA A 246 -4.41 5.54 1.35
CA ALA A 246 -5.13 4.28 1.42
C ALA A 246 -4.25 3.06 1.12
N GLU A 247 -4.46 1.98 1.87
CA GLU A 247 -3.95 0.65 1.53
C GLU A 247 -5.01 -0.15 0.79
N THR A 248 -4.68 -0.61 -0.43
CA THR A 248 -5.65 -1.29 -1.30
C THR A 248 -5.53 -2.81 -1.22
N GLU A 249 -6.62 -3.57 -1.35
CA GLU A 249 -6.56 -5.05 -1.48
C GLU A 249 -6.02 -5.52 -2.85
N ILE A 250 -5.51 -4.59 -3.67
CA ILE A 250 -5.00 -4.85 -5.02
C ILE A 250 -3.82 -5.85 -5.01
N GLY A 251 -3.09 -5.95 -3.89
CA GLY A 251 -1.86 -6.75 -3.79
C GLY A 251 -0.70 -6.11 -4.57
N THR A 252 0.44 -6.80 -4.66
CA THR A 252 1.55 -6.35 -5.49
C THR A 252 1.16 -6.49 -6.95
N LEU A 253 1.26 -5.41 -7.70
CA LEU A 253 0.98 -5.42 -9.13
C LEU A 253 2.20 -5.94 -9.91
N THR A 254 2.40 -7.27 -9.93
CA THR A 254 3.49 -7.91 -10.70
C THR A 254 2.95 -8.43 -12.04
N GLY A 255 3.40 -7.86 -13.15
CA GLY A 255 2.90 -8.17 -14.50
C GLY A 255 2.38 -6.91 -15.21
N ARG A 256 1.72 -7.06 -16.37
CA ARG A 256 1.10 -5.93 -17.08
C ARG A 256 -0.22 -5.58 -16.41
N HIS A 257 -0.19 -4.57 -15.54
CA HIS A 257 -1.40 -4.02 -14.93
C HIS A 257 -1.52 -2.55 -15.23
N ASP A 258 -2.68 -2.15 -15.72
CA ASP A 258 -3.05 -0.77 -15.95
C ASP A 258 -4.11 -0.34 -14.93
N LEU A 259 -4.06 0.92 -14.54
CA LEU A 259 -4.88 1.49 -13.49
C LEU A 259 -5.73 2.61 -14.07
N LEU A 260 -7.03 2.57 -13.82
CA LEU A 260 -7.99 3.55 -14.30
C LEU A 260 -8.82 4.05 -13.12
N MET A 261 -9.29 5.30 -13.19
CA MET A 261 -10.19 5.90 -12.22
C MET A 261 -11.53 6.18 -12.88
N ALA A 262 -12.62 5.70 -12.30
CA ALA A 262 -13.99 6.02 -12.73
C ALA A 262 -14.99 5.67 -11.62
N ASP A 263 -16.06 6.45 -11.46
CA ASP A 263 -17.19 6.11 -10.58
C ASP A 263 -17.98 4.93 -11.16
N TRP A 264 -17.61 3.70 -10.76
CA TRP A 264 -18.11 2.47 -11.38
C TRP A 264 -19.43 1.98 -10.78
N ASN A 265 -19.69 2.30 -9.51
CA ASN A 265 -20.91 1.95 -8.81
C ASN A 265 -21.95 3.09 -8.76
N GLY A 266 -21.62 4.29 -9.24
CA GLY A 266 -22.50 5.45 -9.30
C GLY A 266 -22.67 6.17 -7.97
N ASP A 267 -21.74 5.99 -7.02
CA ASP A 267 -21.79 6.59 -5.69
C ASP A 267 -21.13 7.98 -5.60
N LYS A 268 -20.65 8.50 -6.74
CA LYS A 268 -19.95 9.78 -6.93
C LYS A 268 -18.55 9.84 -6.32
N HIS A 269 -17.99 8.71 -5.93
CA HIS A 269 -16.57 8.58 -5.61
C HIS A 269 -15.93 7.76 -6.73
N ASN A 270 -14.83 8.26 -7.28
CA ASN A 270 -14.13 7.51 -8.32
C ASN A 270 -13.56 6.21 -7.73
N ASP A 271 -13.92 5.08 -8.33
CA ASP A 271 -13.39 3.76 -8.03
C ASP A 271 -12.07 3.52 -8.78
N LEU A 272 -11.23 2.64 -8.23
CA LEU A 272 -9.98 2.25 -8.85
C LEU A 272 -10.15 0.92 -9.58
N LEU A 273 -10.07 0.95 -10.91
CA LEU A 273 -10.10 -0.22 -11.77
C LEU A 273 -8.66 -0.69 -12.01
N VAL A 274 -8.41 -1.96 -11.74
CA VAL A 274 -7.14 -2.65 -12.01
C VAL A 274 -7.37 -3.62 -13.14
N VAL A 275 -6.74 -3.34 -14.28
CA VAL A 275 -6.85 -4.18 -15.49
C VAL A 275 -5.61 -5.04 -15.62
N ASN A 276 -5.79 -6.36 -15.65
CA ASN A 276 -4.73 -7.32 -15.91
C ASN A 276 -4.92 -7.95 -17.29
N GLY A 277 -4.02 -7.62 -18.23
CA GLY A 277 -4.17 -8.01 -19.63
C GLY A 277 -3.83 -9.46 -19.95
N SER A 278 -2.89 -10.07 -19.24
CA SER A 278 -2.37 -11.41 -19.58
C SER A 278 -1.72 -12.14 -18.39
N GLY A 279 -1.28 -13.39 -18.62
CA GLY A 279 -0.57 -14.19 -17.62
C GLY A 279 -1.46 -14.91 -16.62
N LEU A 280 -2.77 -14.95 -16.87
CA LEU A 280 -3.77 -15.57 -16.00
C LEU A 280 -4.27 -16.89 -16.57
N ALA A 281 -4.64 -17.82 -15.68
CA ALA A 281 -5.16 -19.14 -16.07
C ALA A 281 -6.44 -19.07 -16.92
N THR A 282 -7.17 -17.95 -16.87
CA THR A 282 -8.39 -17.72 -17.64
C THR A 282 -8.14 -17.44 -19.12
N GLY A 283 -6.93 -17.02 -19.50
CA GLY A 283 -6.60 -16.63 -20.88
C GLY A 283 -7.35 -15.37 -21.38
N LYS A 284 -7.92 -14.58 -20.46
CA LYS A 284 -8.69 -13.36 -20.76
C LYS A 284 -8.12 -12.17 -20.00
N THR A 285 -8.45 -10.97 -20.46
CA THR A 285 -8.24 -9.76 -19.65
C THR A 285 -9.13 -9.83 -18.41
N GLU A 286 -8.58 -9.56 -17.22
CA GLU A 286 -9.30 -9.51 -15.94
C GLU A 286 -9.37 -8.08 -15.41
N VAL A 287 -10.49 -7.74 -14.78
CA VAL A 287 -10.69 -6.45 -14.10
C VAL A 287 -11.00 -6.68 -12.64
N ARG A 288 -10.37 -5.90 -11.76
CA ARG A 288 -10.79 -5.72 -10.38
C ARG A 288 -11.20 -4.28 -10.16
N VAL A 289 -12.23 -4.05 -9.36
CA VAL A 289 -12.71 -2.70 -9.04
C VAL A 289 -12.67 -2.51 -7.54
N MET A 290 -12.00 -1.46 -7.09
CA MET A 290 -11.87 -1.08 -5.68
C MET A 290 -12.71 0.15 -5.38
N ASP A 291 -13.49 0.07 -4.31
CA ASP A 291 -14.47 1.06 -3.86
C ASP A 291 -13.82 2.36 -3.40
N GLY A 292 -14.01 3.45 -4.15
CA GLY A 292 -13.49 4.78 -3.82
C GLY A 292 -14.09 5.36 -2.54
N ALA A 293 -15.38 5.14 -2.28
CA ALA A 293 -16.07 5.59 -1.07
C ALA A 293 -15.61 4.87 0.21
N ARG A 294 -14.87 3.77 0.06
CA ARG A 294 -14.24 3.01 1.15
C ARG A 294 -12.73 3.16 1.13
N ASP A 295 -12.20 4.29 0.67
CA ASP A 295 -10.76 4.56 0.56
C ASP A 295 -10.02 3.44 -0.20
N TYR A 296 -10.63 2.89 -1.25
CA TYR A 296 -10.11 1.77 -2.04
C TYR A 296 -9.79 0.50 -1.23
N ALA A 297 -10.31 0.40 0.00
CA ALA A 297 -10.07 -0.72 0.91
C ALA A 297 -11.08 -1.86 0.73
N SER A 298 -12.15 -1.64 -0.03
CA SER A 298 -13.19 -2.64 -0.31
C SER A 298 -13.18 -3.03 -1.79
N LEU A 299 -13.24 -4.33 -2.07
CA LEU A 299 -13.37 -4.85 -3.43
C LEU A 299 -14.84 -4.83 -3.87
N LEU A 300 -15.15 -4.16 -4.98
CA LEU A 300 -16.48 -4.16 -5.60
C LEU A 300 -16.64 -5.31 -6.60
N LEU A 301 -15.59 -5.63 -7.35
CA LEU A 301 -15.65 -6.64 -8.40
C LEU A 301 -14.29 -7.29 -8.63
N THR A 302 -14.30 -8.58 -8.96
CA THR A 302 -13.21 -9.27 -9.67
C THR A 302 -13.82 -10.16 -10.73
N THR A 303 -13.40 -9.99 -11.98
CA THR A 303 -14.02 -10.69 -13.11
C THR A 303 -13.03 -10.89 -14.26
N ALA A 304 -13.17 -12.02 -14.96
CA ALA A 304 -12.59 -12.17 -16.29
C ALA A 304 -13.54 -11.52 -17.31
N THR A 305 -13.03 -10.63 -18.15
CA THR A 305 -13.87 -9.92 -19.12
C THR A 305 -14.22 -10.81 -20.32
N ALA A 306 -15.02 -10.29 -21.25
CA ALA A 306 -15.19 -10.87 -22.58
C ALA A 306 -13.99 -10.63 -23.50
N VAL A 307 -13.12 -9.68 -23.15
CA VAL A 307 -11.92 -9.34 -23.93
C VAL A 307 -10.89 -10.48 -23.81
N PRO A 308 -10.32 -10.95 -24.94
CA PRO A 308 -9.20 -11.88 -24.92
C PRO A 308 -8.01 -11.38 -24.10
N ALA A 309 -7.02 -12.24 -23.87
CA ALA A 309 -5.74 -11.78 -23.33
C ALA A 309 -5.11 -10.74 -24.25
N THR A 310 -4.56 -9.69 -23.65
CA THR A 310 -3.89 -8.56 -24.30
C THR A 310 -2.43 -8.46 -23.85
N ASP A 311 -1.67 -7.61 -24.52
CA ASP A 311 -0.22 -7.47 -24.35
C ASP A 311 0.21 -6.00 -24.44
N GLU A 312 1.51 -5.72 -24.53
CA GLU A 312 2.10 -4.38 -24.62
C GLU A 312 1.60 -3.52 -25.79
N ARG A 313 0.93 -4.14 -26.76
CA ARG A 313 0.32 -3.47 -27.91
C ARG A 313 -1.03 -2.87 -27.61
N HIS A 314 -1.51 -2.98 -26.38
CA HIS A 314 -2.80 -2.48 -25.95
C HIS A 314 -2.62 -1.33 -24.95
N ASP A 315 -3.64 -0.48 -24.86
CA ASP A 315 -3.90 0.49 -23.79
C ASP A 315 -5.35 0.31 -23.31
N TYR A 316 -5.67 0.93 -22.18
CA TYR A 316 -7.01 0.89 -21.61
C TYR A 316 -7.48 2.27 -21.20
N THR A 317 -8.78 2.48 -21.27
CA THR A 317 -9.48 3.62 -20.68
C THR A 317 -10.87 3.19 -20.21
N ALA A 318 -11.56 4.04 -19.47
CA ALA A 318 -12.91 3.77 -18.96
C ALA A 318 -13.82 4.96 -19.25
N ALA A 319 -15.02 4.68 -19.75
CA ALA A 319 -16.04 5.69 -20.03
C ALA A 319 -17.41 5.02 -20.13
N ASP A 320 -18.48 5.73 -19.79
CA ASP A 320 -19.85 5.26 -20.03
C ASP A 320 -20.19 5.35 -21.53
N TRP A 321 -19.74 4.35 -22.29
CA TRP A 321 -19.87 4.33 -23.75
C TRP A 321 -21.32 4.17 -24.20
N ASN A 322 -22.07 3.32 -23.50
CA ASN A 322 -23.43 2.98 -23.90
C ASN A 322 -24.50 3.93 -23.30
N GLY A 323 -24.16 4.69 -22.26
CA GLY A 323 -25.03 5.68 -21.61
C GLY A 323 -25.91 5.10 -20.50
N ASP A 324 -25.54 3.97 -19.90
CA ASP A 324 -26.29 3.30 -18.83
C ASP A 324 -25.92 3.79 -17.41
N GLY A 325 -25.01 4.76 -17.32
CA GLY A 325 -24.52 5.31 -16.07
C GLY A 325 -23.43 4.47 -15.41
N ARG A 326 -22.90 3.45 -16.11
CA ARG A 326 -21.85 2.59 -15.61
C ARG A 326 -20.65 2.57 -16.56
N PRO A 327 -19.46 3.01 -16.10
CA PRO A 327 -18.26 2.99 -16.92
C PRO A 327 -17.95 1.62 -17.54
N ASP A 328 -17.81 1.62 -18.86
CA ASP A 328 -17.37 0.51 -19.70
C ASP A 328 -15.84 0.46 -19.77
N LEU A 329 -15.27 -0.73 -19.96
CA LEU A 329 -13.85 -0.89 -20.24
C LEU A 329 -13.61 -0.73 -21.73
N VAL A 330 -12.77 0.22 -22.11
CA VAL A 330 -12.35 0.39 -23.50
C VAL A 330 -10.91 -0.07 -23.66
N VAL A 331 -10.71 -1.00 -24.59
CA VAL A 331 -9.42 -1.61 -24.92
C VAL A 331 -8.98 -1.10 -26.27
N VAL A 332 -7.80 -0.50 -26.31
CA VAL A 332 -7.25 0.16 -27.50
C VAL A 332 -6.01 -0.60 -27.96
N GLN A 333 -6.10 -1.32 -29.08
CA GLN A 333 -4.92 -1.94 -29.69
C GLN A 333 -4.19 -0.91 -30.55
N LYS A 334 -3.02 -0.48 -30.09
CA LYS A 334 -2.27 0.66 -30.63
C LYS A 334 -1.14 0.28 -31.57
N THR A 335 -0.74 -0.99 -31.63
CA THR A 335 0.26 -1.53 -32.56
C THR A 335 -0.04 -2.98 -32.95
N GLY A 336 0.57 -3.45 -34.05
CA GLY A 336 0.44 -4.85 -34.49
C GLY A 336 -0.98 -5.29 -34.83
N THR A 337 -1.85 -4.34 -35.16
CA THR A 337 -3.25 -4.50 -35.57
C THR A 337 -3.33 -5.06 -36.99
N GLY A 338 -4.32 -5.90 -37.27
CA GLY A 338 -4.51 -6.47 -38.62
C GLY A 338 -4.85 -5.41 -39.67
N SER A 339 -5.55 -4.35 -39.27
CA SER A 339 -5.93 -3.23 -40.13
C SER A 339 -4.82 -2.20 -40.39
N GLY A 340 -3.72 -2.24 -39.62
CA GLY A 340 -2.73 -1.15 -39.56
C GLY A 340 -3.25 0.16 -38.93
N LYS A 341 -4.49 0.12 -38.41
CA LYS A 341 -5.16 1.23 -37.73
C LYS A 341 -5.41 0.86 -36.29
N VAL A 342 -5.54 1.86 -35.41
CA VAL A 342 -5.88 1.59 -34.00
C VAL A 342 -7.24 0.90 -33.97
N GLU A 343 -7.32 -0.23 -33.26
CA GLU A 343 -8.54 -1.03 -33.12
C GLU A 343 -9.08 -0.91 -31.69
N ILE A 344 -10.40 -0.80 -31.55
CA ILE A 344 -11.08 -0.55 -30.28
C ILE A 344 -12.08 -1.66 -30.01
N VAL A 345 -12.05 -2.17 -28.79
CA VAL A 345 -13.07 -3.07 -28.24
C VAL A 345 -13.63 -2.45 -26.96
N VAL A 346 -14.95 -2.41 -26.83
CA VAL A 346 -15.63 -1.94 -25.61
C VAL A 346 -16.32 -3.11 -24.93
N ALA A 347 -16.02 -3.32 -23.65
CA ALA A 347 -16.66 -4.30 -22.79
C ALA A 347 -17.56 -3.60 -21.77
N ASP A 348 -18.82 -4.00 -21.72
CA ASP A 348 -19.89 -3.33 -20.99
C ASP A 348 -19.76 -3.50 -19.46
N GLY A 349 -19.68 -2.40 -18.73
CA GLY A 349 -19.54 -2.36 -17.28
C GLY A 349 -20.77 -2.88 -16.55
N ALA A 350 -21.99 -2.65 -17.06
CA ALA A 350 -23.24 -3.14 -16.47
C ALA A 350 -23.33 -4.67 -16.48
N SER A 351 -22.81 -5.32 -17.53
CA SER A 351 -22.62 -6.78 -17.56
C SER A 351 -21.42 -7.28 -16.75
N SER A 352 -20.75 -6.44 -15.95
CA SER A 352 -19.47 -6.76 -15.32
C SER A 352 -18.41 -7.20 -16.35
N PHE A 353 -18.35 -6.45 -17.45
CA PHE A 353 -17.43 -6.62 -18.59
C PHE A 353 -17.60 -7.95 -19.33
N ARG A 354 -18.77 -8.59 -19.26
CA ARG A 354 -19.04 -9.91 -19.87
C ARG A 354 -19.64 -9.83 -21.28
N ASN A 355 -20.09 -8.65 -21.70
CA ASN A 355 -20.58 -8.40 -23.05
C ASN A 355 -19.66 -7.40 -23.76
N LEU A 356 -19.42 -7.63 -25.06
CA LEU A 356 -18.78 -6.65 -25.92
C LEU A 356 -19.87 -5.85 -26.63
N THR A 357 -19.81 -4.52 -26.51
CA THR A 357 -20.78 -3.60 -27.12
C THR A 357 -20.24 -2.92 -28.37
N LEU A 358 -18.91 -2.90 -28.54
CA LEU A 358 -18.27 -2.38 -29.74
C LEU A 358 -17.02 -3.18 -30.10
N THR A 359 -16.81 -3.37 -31.40
CA THR A 359 -15.51 -3.74 -31.98
C THR A 359 -15.37 -2.96 -33.28
N THR A 360 -14.39 -2.08 -33.38
CA THR A 360 -14.23 -1.17 -34.53
C THR A 360 -12.77 -0.82 -34.79
N THR A 361 -12.49 -0.33 -35.99
CA THR A 361 -11.19 0.25 -36.38
C THR A 361 -11.32 1.76 -36.43
N THR A 362 -10.28 2.52 -36.14
CA THR A 362 -10.31 3.99 -36.23
C THR A 362 -9.60 4.52 -37.49
N SER A 363 -9.62 5.84 -37.70
CA SER A 363 -8.79 6.48 -38.73
C SER A 363 -7.29 6.57 -38.35
N LEU A 364 -6.96 6.41 -37.06
CA LEU A 364 -5.61 6.56 -36.51
C LEU A 364 -4.68 5.44 -36.95
N ALA A 365 -3.43 5.77 -37.27
CA ALA A 365 -2.40 4.77 -37.50
C ALA A 365 -2.02 4.05 -36.20
N ALA A 366 -1.90 2.72 -36.24
CA ALA A 366 -1.45 1.91 -35.11
C ALA A 366 0.09 1.88 -34.99
N ASP A 367 0.67 3.05 -34.69
CA ASP A 367 2.12 3.24 -34.56
C ASP A 367 2.62 3.30 -33.11
N GLY A 368 1.72 3.18 -32.13
CA GLY A 368 2.04 3.17 -30.70
C GLY A 368 2.51 4.50 -30.12
N ARG A 369 2.43 5.61 -30.86
CA ARG A 369 2.93 6.93 -30.43
C ARG A 369 1.91 7.77 -29.66
N ALA A 370 0.64 7.38 -29.70
CA ALA A 370 -0.44 8.08 -29.00
C ALA A 370 -0.74 7.43 -27.65
N GLN A 371 -1.08 8.27 -26.68
CA GLN A 371 -1.80 7.92 -25.46
C GLN A 371 -3.29 8.21 -25.68
N PHE A 372 -4.17 7.46 -25.01
CA PHE A 372 -5.60 7.49 -25.28
C PHE A 372 -6.40 7.80 -24.01
N ALA A 373 -7.41 8.65 -24.16
CA ALA A 373 -8.43 8.91 -23.16
C ALA A 373 -9.80 8.94 -23.82
N MET A 374 -10.86 8.76 -23.02
CA MET A 374 -12.24 8.90 -23.49
C MET A 374 -13.01 9.93 -22.67
N THR A 375 -13.67 10.85 -23.37
CA THR A 375 -14.44 11.94 -22.77
C THR A 375 -15.43 12.48 -23.79
N ASP A 376 -16.56 13.03 -23.35
CA ASP A 376 -17.50 13.72 -24.23
C ASP A 376 -16.96 15.13 -24.57
N TRP A 377 -16.19 15.23 -25.65
CA TRP A 377 -15.46 16.44 -26.02
C TRP A 377 -16.38 17.50 -26.60
N ASN A 378 -17.37 17.08 -27.38
CA ASN A 378 -18.30 17.97 -28.07
C ASN A 378 -19.61 18.21 -27.29
N ALA A 379 -19.81 17.54 -26.14
CA ALA A 379 -20.99 17.58 -25.30
C ALA A 379 -22.26 17.00 -25.97
N ASP A 380 -22.12 15.94 -26.76
CA ASP A 380 -23.23 15.26 -27.44
C ASP A 380 -23.79 14.04 -26.67
N GLY A 381 -23.19 13.70 -25.52
CA GLY A 381 -23.57 12.57 -24.68
C GLY A 381 -22.99 11.23 -25.11
N ARG A 382 -22.10 11.19 -26.12
CA ARG A 382 -21.29 10.03 -26.50
C ARG A 382 -19.82 10.32 -26.19
N PRO A 383 -19.13 9.45 -25.44
CA PRO A 383 -17.70 9.62 -25.24
C PRO A 383 -16.91 9.54 -26.56
N ASP A 384 -16.08 10.55 -26.79
CA ASP A 384 -15.13 10.65 -27.89
C ASP A 384 -13.78 10.06 -27.50
N LEU A 385 -13.00 9.63 -28.51
CA LEU A 385 -11.63 9.16 -28.30
C LEU A 385 -10.65 10.30 -28.50
N VAL A 386 -9.88 10.62 -27.47
CA VAL A 386 -8.80 11.61 -27.54
C VAL A 386 -7.46 10.89 -27.62
N ALA A 387 -6.73 11.10 -28.71
CA ALA A 387 -5.39 10.57 -28.93
C ALA A 387 -4.35 11.70 -28.79
N VAL A 388 -3.50 11.59 -27.77
CA VAL A 388 -2.46 12.57 -27.46
C VAL A 388 -1.09 12.00 -27.80
N ARG A 389 -0.41 12.59 -28.79
CA ARG A 389 0.96 12.25 -29.15
C ARG A 389 1.91 13.18 -28.43
N THR A 390 2.64 12.61 -27.47
CA THR A 390 3.58 13.37 -26.63
C THR A 390 5.03 13.26 -27.09
N ALA A 391 5.35 12.37 -28.03
CA ALA A 391 6.70 12.16 -28.54
C ALA A 391 6.70 11.78 -30.04
N GLY A 392 7.84 12.00 -30.71
CA GLY A 392 8.02 11.60 -32.11
C GLY A 392 7.07 12.26 -33.11
N THR A 393 6.52 13.42 -32.76
CA THR A 393 5.62 14.25 -33.57
C THR A 393 6.39 15.04 -34.62
N ALA A 394 5.83 15.21 -35.83
CA ALA A 394 6.48 15.96 -36.90
C ALA A 394 6.67 17.45 -36.56
N SER A 395 5.75 18.03 -35.79
CA SER A 395 5.84 19.42 -35.33
C SER A 395 6.86 19.66 -34.21
N GLY A 396 7.38 18.59 -33.58
CA GLY A 396 8.14 18.67 -32.33
C GLY A 396 7.34 19.15 -31.11
N LYS A 397 6.01 19.23 -31.23
CA LYS A 397 5.09 19.67 -30.18
C LYS A 397 4.04 18.61 -29.91
N VAL A 398 3.40 18.67 -28.74
CA VAL A 398 2.29 17.76 -28.42
C VAL A 398 1.16 17.98 -29.42
N GLU A 399 0.70 16.88 -30.03
CA GLU A 399 -0.36 16.85 -31.03
C GLU A 399 -1.57 16.06 -30.48
N VAL A 400 -2.76 16.63 -30.57
CA VAL A 400 -4.01 16.04 -30.08
C VAL A 400 -4.97 15.84 -31.24
N GLN A 401 -5.51 14.63 -31.35
CA GLN A 401 -6.53 14.26 -32.34
C GLN A 401 -7.74 13.69 -31.62
N ILE A 402 -8.94 14.16 -31.99
CA ILE A 402 -10.19 13.75 -31.34
C ILE A 402 -11.07 13.07 -32.37
N LEU A 403 -11.47 11.83 -32.09
CA LEU A 403 -12.35 11.03 -32.94
C LEU A 403 -13.73 10.93 -32.32
N ASP A 404 -14.73 11.16 -33.16
CA ASP A 404 -16.15 11.26 -32.82
C ASP A 404 -16.73 9.92 -32.37
N GLY A 405 -17.16 9.85 -31.11
CA GLY A 405 -17.82 8.70 -30.51
C GLY A 405 -19.15 8.37 -31.19
N ALA A 406 -19.95 9.38 -31.55
CA ALA A 406 -21.22 9.17 -32.25
C ALA A 406 -21.03 8.54 -33.65
N SER A 407 -19.84 8.67 -34.23
CA SER A 407 -19.46 8.00 -35.48
C SER A 407 -18.86 6.61 -35.30
N ASN A 408 -18.77 6.08 -34.07
CA ASN A 408 -17.93 4.92 -33.73
C ASN A 408 -16.46 5.13 -34.13
N PHE A 409 -15.93 6.33 -33.87
CA PHE A 409 -14.55 6.74 -34.13
C PHE A 409 -14.13 6.68 -35.60
N GLN A 410 -15.07 6.85 -36.54
CA GLN A 410 -14.79 6.87 -37.98
C GLN A 410 -14.44 8.27 -38.50
N ARG A 411 -14.70 9.31 -37.71
CA ARG A 411 -14.53 10.71 -38.11
C ARG A 411 -13.74 11.49 -37.06
N ASP A 412 -12.86 12.37 -37.50
CA ASP A 412 -12.25 13.38 -36.61
C ASP A 412 -13.28 14.47 -36.27
N LEU A 413 -13.46 14.79 -34.98
CA LEU A 413 -14.33 15.88 -34.56
C LEU A 413 -13.79 17.25 -34.98
N VAL A 414 -12.48 17.40 -34.90
CA VAL A 414 -11.75 18.63 -35.24
C VAL A 414 -10.45 18.27 -35.95
N PRO A 415 -9.89 19.18 -36.77
CA PRO A 415 -8.53 19.00 -37.29
C PRO A 415 -7.54 18.77 -36.15
N SER A 416 -6.49 17.99 -36.41
CA SER A 416 -5.44 17.71 -35.43
C SER A 416 -4.90 19.02 -34.84
N ILE A 417 -4.89 19.10 -33.52
CA ILE A 417 -4.47 20.29 -32.77
C ILE A 417 -2.99 20.16 -32.45
N THR A 418 -2.18 21.15 -32.84
CA THR A 418 -0.80 21.27 -32.40
C THR A 418 -0.71 22.29 -31.28
N THR A 419 -0.29 21.86 -30.10
CA THR A 419 -0.25 22.72 -28.91
C THR A 419 1.02 23.58 -28.86
N ALA A 420 1.16 24.43 -27.84
CA ALA A 420 2.40 25.15 -27.57
C ALA A 420 3.44 24.31 -26.81
N GLU A 421 3.04 23.18 -26.21
CA GLU A 421 3.90 22.37 -25.36
C GLU A 421 4.83 21.47 -26.20
N PRO A 422 6.13 21.39 -25.88
CA PRO A 422 7.08 20.57 -26.62
C PRO A 422 6.77 19.08 -26.44
N ALA A 423 6.89 18.32 -27.53
CA ALA A 423 6.85 16.86 -27.46
C ALA A 423 8.16 16.35 -26.87
N GLN A 424 8.07 15.43 -25.91
CA GLN A 424 9.20 14.77 -25.27
C GLN A 424 8.77 13.39 -24.73
N ASP A 425 9.71 12.44 -24.73
CA ASP A 425 9.49 11.12 -24.15
C ASP A 425 9.18 11.22 -22.64
N GLY A 426 8.35 10.30 -22.15
CA GLY A 426 8.01 10.20 -20.72
C GLY A 426 6.97 11.20 -20.21
N LEU A 427 6.40 12.05 -21.08
CA LEU A 427 5.18 12.79 -20.76
C LEU A 427 3.99 11.83 -20.71
N GLN A 428 3.25 11.84 -19.62
CA GLN A 428 1.94 11.22 -19.50
C GLN A 428 0.86 12.25 -19.83
N ALA A 429 -0.20 11.85 -20.52
CA ALA A 429 -1.33 12.69 -20.86
C ALA A 429 -2.62 12.13 -20.25
N GLU A 430 -3.38 13.00 -19.60
CA GLU A 430 -4.71 12.73 -19.06
C GLU A 430 -5.70 13.74 -19.66
N VAL A 431 -6.98 13.38 -19.76
CA VAL A 431 -8.02 14.25 -20.30
C VAL A 431 -9.23 14.26 -19.38
N LEU A 432 -9.59 15.43 -18.88
CA LEU A 432 -10.73 15.65 -17.98
C LEU A 432 -11.03 17.14 -17.88
N ASP A 433 -12.22 17.50 -17.41
CA ASP A 433 -12.60 18.89 -17.15
C ASP A 433 -11.90 19.39 -15.88
N TRP A 434 -10.81 20.16 -16.03
CA TRP A 434 -9.95 20.54 -14.92
C TRP A 434 -10.47 21.76 -14.15
N ASN A 435 -11.20 22.64 -14.84
CA ASN A 435 -11.66 23.90 -14.27
C ASN A 435 -13.19 23.94 -14.05
N HIS A 436 -13.88 22.83 -14.33
CA HIS A 436 -15.34 22.63 -14.27
C HIS A 436 -16.13 23.55 -15.21
N ASP A 437 -15.57 23.90 -16.37
CA ASP A 437 -16.26 24.69 -17.40
C ASP A 437 -17.09 23.82 -18.38
N LYS A 438 -17.13 22.51 -18.14
CA LYS A 438 -17.78 21.48 -18.96
C LYS A 438 -17.12 21.26 -20.32
N LYS A 439 -15.86 21.68 -20.48
CA LYS A 439 -15.01 21.35 -21.62
C LYS A 439 -13.82 20.52 -21.13
N PRO A 440 -13.59 19.33 -21.72
CA PRO A 440 -12.43 18.54 -21.33
C PRO A 440 -11.12 19.26 -21.64
N ASP A 441 -10.24 19.31 -20.64
CA ASP A 441 -8.89 19.85 -20.73
C ASP A 441 -7.87 18.72 -20.93
N VAL A 442 -6.69 19.06 -21.46
CA VAL A 442 -5.57 18.11 -21.58
C VAL A 442 -4.54 18.42 -20.51
N VAL A 443 -4.28 17.45 -19.64
CA VAL A 443 -3.28 17.55 -18.58
C VAL A 443 -2.05 16.74 -18.95
N LEU A 444 -0.91 17.40 -19.06
CA LEU A 444 0.38 16.79 -19.29
C LEU A 444 1.14 16.68 -17.97
N VAL A 445 1.48 15.45 -17.60
CA VAL A 445 2.22 15.11 -16.39
C VAL A 445 3.64 14.74 -16.78
N ARG A 446 4.61 15.51 -16.28
CA ARG A 446 6.03 15.26 -16.49
C ARG A 446 6.66 14.71 -15.23
N LYS A 447 7.04 13.43 -15.25
CA LYS A 447 7.80 12.83 -14.15
C LYS A 447 9.27 13.31 -14.20
N PRO A 448 9.90 13.61 -13.05
CA PRO A 448 11.30 13.99 -13.01
C PRO A 448 12.21 12.81 -13.42
N ALA A 449 13.33 13.11 -14.07
CA ALA A 449 14.33 12.10 -14.43
C ALA A 449 15.11 11.54 -13.23
N THR A 450 15.05 12.21 -12.08
CA THR A 450 15.70 11.78 -10.83
C THR A 450 14.77 11.99 -9.64
N ALA A 451 14.91 11.18 -8.58
CA ALA A 451 14.05 11.27 -7.39
C ALA A 451 14.16 12.62 -6.64
N ALA A 452 15.19 13.43 -6.94
CA ALA A 452 15.35 14.78 -6.39
C ALA A 452 14.59 15.86 -7.19
N GLY A 453 14.17 15.55 -8.42
CA GLY A 453 13.32 16.44 -9.22
C GLY A 453 11.86 16.36 -8.79
N LYS A 454 11.02 17.27 -9.31
CA LYS A 454 9.59 17.32 -9.01
C LYS A 454 8.75 16.94 -10.23
N THR A 455 7.60 16.31 -10.00
CA THR A 455 6.59 16.11 -11.06
C THR A 455 5.97 17.45 -11.43
N GLU A 456 5.92 17.77 -12.73
CA GLU A 456 5.32 19.00 -13.26
C GLU A 456 3.96 18.71 -13.91
N LEU A 457 2.99 19.57 -13.68
CA LEU A 457 1.65 19.54 -14.31
C LEU A 457 1.49 20.73 -15.24
N HIS A 458 1.23 20.47 -16.52
CA HIS A 458 0.87 21.47 -17.51
C HIS A 458 -0.57 21.21 -17.99
N VAL A 459 -1.49 22.15 -17.76
CA VAL A 459 -2.91 21.98 -18.11
C VAL A 459 -3.24 22.89 -19.28
N LEU A 460 -3.74 22.30 -20.37
CA LEU A 460 -4.13 22.97 -21.60
C LEU A 460 -5.65 23.05 -21.68
N ASP A 461 -6.14 24.25 -21.88
CA ASP A 461 -7.55 24.61 -21.81
C ASP A 461 -8.36 24.15 -23.03
N GLY A 462 -9.30 23.24 -22.83
CA GLY A 462 -10.20 22.73 -23.85
C GLY A 462 -11.13 23.79 -24.44
N ALA A 463 -11.67 24.68 -23.62
CA ALA A 463 -12.53 25.79 -24.06
C ALA A 463 -11.78 26.79 -24.95
N ALA A 464 -10.45 26.89 -24.80
CA ALA A 464 -9.58 27.68 -25.67
C ALA A 464 -8.95 26.86 -26.82
N GLY A 465 -9.45 25.65 -27.12
CA GLY A 465 -8.91 24.79 -28.18
C GLY A 465 -7.46 24.37 -27.93
N LEU A 466 -7.08 24.19 -26.66
CA LEU A 466 -5.74 23.85 -26.17
C LEU A 466 -4.65 24.89 -26.46
N SER A 467 -5.05 26.12 -26.82
CA SER A 467 -4.11 27.23 -27.08
C SER A 467 -3.68 27.98 -25.82
N ARG A 468 -4.45 27.87 -24.73
CA ARG A 468 -4.21 28.52 -23.44
C ARG A 468 -3.74 27.50 -22.41
N THR A 469 -2.69 27.84 -21.65
CA THR A 469 -2.24 27.06 -20.49
C THR A 469 -2.94 27.59 -19.23
N LEU A 470 -3.69 26.74 -18.54
CA LEU A 470 -4.34 27.06 -17.26
C LEU A 470 -3.38 26.97 -16.08
N VAL A 471 -2.50 25.97 -16.11
CA VAL A 471 -1.61 25.63 -15.01
C VAL A 471 -0.26 25.17 -15.57
N LYS A 472 0.82 25.62 -14.95
CA LYS A 472 2.18 25.11 -15.16
C LYS A 472 2.90 25.15 -13.82
N GLN A 473 2.96 24.02 -13.12
CA GLN A 473 3.45 23.98 -11.74
C GLN A 473 4.17 22.68 -11.38
N SER A 474 5.17 22.79 -10.51
CA SER A 474 5.79 21.64 -9.86
C SER A 474 5.00 21.22 -8.62
N THR A 475 4.72 19.93 -8.50
CA THR A 475 4.08 19.33 -7.32
C THR A 475 5.11 19.05 -6.22
N VAL A 476 4.66 18.63 -5.04
CA VAL A 476 5.55 18.15 -3.96
C VAL A 476 6.17 16.78 -4.22
N LEU A 477 5.75 16.11 -5.28
CA LEU A 477 6.14 14.74 -5.59
C LEU A 477 7.51 14.67 -6.24
N GLY A 478 8.43 13.93 -5.61
CA GLY A 478 9.70 13.49 -6.19
C GLY A 478 9.62 12.07 -6.74
N LEU A 479 8.78 11.85 -7.78
CA LEU A 479 8.51 10.51 -8.31
C LEU A 479 9.21 10.30 -9.65
N ALA A 480 10.33 9.58 -9.66
CA ALA A 480 11.10 9.34 -10.87
C ALA A 480 11.06 7.88 -11.36
N ASP A 481 10.33 6.99 -10.67
CA ASP A 481 10.40 5.55 -10.94
C ASP A 481 9.06 4.93 -11.34
N ASP A 482 9.13 3.83 -12.09
CA ASP A 482 7.97 3.13 -12.67
C ASP A 482 7.13 2.37 -11.65
N ARG A 483 7.54 2.37 -10.38
CA ARG A 483 6.74 1.79 -9.29
C ARG A 483 5.52 2.65 -9.02
N PHE A 484 5.49 3.91 -9.43
CA PHE A 484 4.37 4.82 -9.20
C PHE A 484 3.58 5.12 -10.49
N ALA A 485 2.27 4.91 -10.42
CA ALA A 485 1.31 5.48 -11.36
C ALA A 485 0.82 6.84 -10.82
N LEU A 486 0.50 7.74 -11.74
CA LEU A 486 -0.15 9.01 -11.47
C LEU A 486 -1.47 9.00 -12.23
N LEU A 487 -2.56 9.36 -11.58
CA LEU A 487 -3.90 9.45 -12.16
C LEU A 487 -4.51 10.76 -11.67
N LEU A 488 -5.46 11.32 -12.41
CA LEU A 488 -6.23 12.47 -11.98
C LEU A 488 -7.66 12.04 -11.69
N THR A 489 -8.26 12.63 -10.66
CA THR A 489 -9.61 12.28 -10.22
C THR A 489 -10.38 13.52 -9.82
N ASP A 490 -11.66 13.57 -10.14
CA ASP A 490 -12.56 14.63 -9.67
C ASP A 490 -13.21 14.28 -8.30
N ALA A 491 -12.55 13.44 -7.49
CA ALA A 491 -13.13 12.86 -6.27
C ALA A 491 -13.21 13.81 -5.06
N GLY A 492 -12.92 15.11 -5.24
CA GLY A 492 -12.92 16.11 -4.16
C GLY A 492 -14.19 16.98 -4.13
N ASP A 493 -14.34 17.76 -3.06
CA ASP A 493 -15.30 18.88 -2.96
C ASP A 493 -14.76 20.19 -3.61
N GLY A 494 -13.59 20.09 -4.24
CA GLY A 494 -12.79 21.20 -4.76
C GLY A 494 -13.26 21.73 -6.11
N LYS A 495 -12.71 22.90 -6.49
CA LYS A 495 -12.89 23.49 -7.83
C LYS A 495 -11.90 22.92 -8.87
N ARG A 496 -11.12 21.89 -8.51
CA ARG A 496 -10.01 21.34 -9.31
C ARG A 496 -9.84 19.84 -9.00
N PRO A 497 -9.48 19.02 -9.99
CA PRO A 497 -9.21 17.59 -9.82
C PRO A 497 -8.03 17.30 -8.88
N ASP A 498 -8.10 16.22 -8.12
CA ASP A 498 -7.02 15.73 -7.28
C ASP A 498 -6.03 14.85 -8.07
N LEU A 499 -4.77 14.85 -7.64
CA LEU A 499 -3.74 13.97 -8.18
C LEU A 499 -3.62 12.71 -7.31
N VAL A 500 -3.93 11.57 -7.89
CA VAL A 500 -3.81 10.25 -7.26
C VAL A 500 -2.48 9.62 -7.64
N VAL A 501 -1.67 9.29 -6.66
CA VAL A 501 -0.42 8.56 -6.80
C VAL A 501 -0.65 7.12 -6.34
N ILE A 502 -0.24 6.13 -7.13
CA ILE A 502 -0.38 4.73 -6.77
C ILE A 502 0.96 4.03 -6.85
N GLN A 503 1.49 3.56 -5.72
CA GLN A 503 2.67 2.69 -5.70
C GLN A 503 2.24 1.25 -6.01
N LYS A 504 2.54 0.83 -7.23
CA LYS A 504 2.24 -0.48 -7.81
C LYS A 504 3.13 -1.59 -7.25
N THR A 505 4.40 -1.29 -7.00
CA THR A 505 5.41 -2.29 -6.62
C THR A 505 6.38 -1.77 -5.55
N GLY A 506 7.05 -2.70 -4.85
CA GLY A 506 8.02 -2.36 -3.81
C GLY A 506 7.40 -1.78 -2.53
N THR A 507 6.11 -2.05 -2.28
CA THR A 507 5.44 -1.71 -1.02
C THR A 507 5.80 -2.74 0.06
N ALA A 508 6.10 -2.28 1.28
CA ALA A 508 6.59 -3.13 2.37
C ALA A 508 5.57 -4.22 2.80
N ASN A 509 4.28 -3.96 2.58
CA ASN A 509 3.17 -4.86 2.91
C ASN A 509 2.74 -5.77 1.73
N GLY A 510 3.27 -5.57 0.52
CA GLY A 510 2.84 -6.30 -0.69
C GLY A 510 1.44 -5.93 -1.18
N ARG A 511 0.94 -4.74 -0.81
CA ARG A 511 -0.33 -4.15 -1.28
C ARG A 511 -0.04 -2.88 -2.07
N GLY A 512 -0.84 -2.54 -3.07
CA GLY A 512 -0.77 -1.22 -3.70
C GLY A 512 -1.09 -0.12 -2.68
N HIS A 513 -0.31 0.96 -2.68
CA HIS A 513 -0.56 2.12 -1.80
C HIS A 513 -1.00 3.32 -2.63
N VAL A 514 -2.08 3.98 -2.21
CA VAL A 514 -2.65 5.14 -2.90
C VAL A 514 -2.44 6.38 -2.03
N TRP A 515 -1.94 7.46 -2.62
CA TRP A 515 -1.95 8.80 -2.04
C TRP A 515 -2.83 9.68 -2.92
N VAL A 516 -3.69 10.48 -2.30
CA VAL A 516 -4.43 11.53 -2.99
C VAL A 516 -3.81 12.87 -2.58
N ILE A 517 -3.54 13.72 -3.56
CA ILE A 517 -2.97 15.04 -3.37
C ILE A 517 -3.99 16.06 -3.85
N GLY A 518 -4.45 16.88 -2.91
CA GLY A 518 -5.52 17.85 -3.13
C GLY A 518 -5.18 18.89 -4.18
N GLY A 519 -6.11 19.13 -5.10
CA GLY A 519 -6.02 20.14 -6.17
C GLY A 519 -6.35 21.58 -5.80
#